data_AF-A0A0B7NGZ2-F1
#
_entry.id   AF-A0A0B7NGZ2-F1
#
_cell.length_a   1.000
_cell.length_b   1.000
_cell.length_c   1.000
_cell.angle_alpha   90.00
_cell.angle_beta   90.00
_cell.angle_gamma   90.00
#
_symmetry.space_group_name_H-M   'P 1'
#
loop_
_entity.id
_entity.type
_entity.pdbx_description
1 polymer ?
#
loop_
_entity_poly.entity_id
_entity_poly.type
_entity_poly.pdbx_seq_one_letter_code
_entity_poly.pdbx_strand_id
1 'polypeptide(L)'
;MPLSVKDDMMPFTKLNSNYSLHDSITSFDSSVSSSPPTTATTTTATRIIHNGDQETRMKQLNNQVEQLSLSNARLARANRSLKVECERIIDEQTTELKQALKLSIEQNIRLQRANRLLQDDYISKTEELNNIKMDQIRKMKNVGPEYEYLVQVINLMYRQLAGKSNCETTCCFTDKPLDASSSLILSPQQKDNNEMKHICRPEVKSHNIPTGSMASILEQENNQLKDEMDALIQDRDALHQLLTDKQEDNETLKYELKVKDDIVKKLENDFEKMEMEVTDLQKDWCRKSSNRNEIRTPESSFSDLHAFPSVPT
;
A
#
# COMPACT_ATOMS: atom_id res chain seq x y z
N MET A 1 -1.01 23.73 25.68
CA MET A 1 -0.71 22.32 25.99
C MET A 1 -0.17 21.67 24.73
N PRO A 2 1.09 21.22 24.69
CA PRO A 2 1.62 20.53 23.52
C PRO A 2 1.39 19.02 23.67
N LEU A 3 0.71 18.44 22.68
CA LEU A 3 0.61 16.98 22.56
C LEU A 3 1.93 16.46 22.00
N SER A 4 2.71 15.84 22.88
CA SER A 4 3.91 15.08 22.55
C SER A 4 3.50 13.81 21.80
N VAL A 5 3.70 13.81 20.49
CA VAL A 5 3.65 12.59 19.67
C VAL A 5 4.97 11.88 19.92
N LYS A 6 4.93 10.75 20.62
CA LYS A 6 6.08 9.88 20.80
C LYS A 6 6.40 9.20 19.48
N ASP A 7 7.59 9.48 18.95
CA ASP A 7 8.26 8.66 17.94
C ASP A 7 8.63 7.31 18.56
N ASP A 8 7.74 6.32 18.44
CA ASP A 8 8.10 4.91 18.63
C ASP A 8 8.64 4.35 17.30
N MET A 9 9.81 4.85 16.87
CA MET A 9 10.66 4.12 15.94
C MET A 9 11.41 3.03 16.70
N MET A 10 10.90 1.80 16.67
CA MET A 10 11.64 0.63 17.12
C MET A 10 12.75 0.28 16.11
N PRO A 11 14.03 0.24 16.51
CA PRO A 11 15.09 -0.26 15.65
C PRO A 11 15.00 -1.79 15.55
N PHE A 12 14.71 -2.31 14.37
CA PHE A 12 14.85 -3.74 14.05
C PHE A 12 16.34 -4.12 13.94
N THR A 13 17.04 -4.15 15.06
CA THR A 13 18.34 -4.80 15.19
C THR A 13 18.39 -5.55 16.50
N LYS A 14 17.88 -6.79 16.48
CA LYS A 14 18.32 -7.97 17.26
C LYS A 14 17.22 -9.03 17.17
N LEU A 15 17.20 -9.76 16.06
CA LEU A 15 16.60 -11.09 16.07
C LEU A 15 17.71 -12.10 16.33
N ASN A 16 17.59 -12.66 17.53
CA ASN A 16 18.34 -13.74 18.12
C ASN A 16 18.46 -14.92 17.14
N SER A 17 19.66 -15.14 16.62
CA SER A 17 20.01 -16.32 15.84
C SER A 17 20.27 -17.48 16.79
N ASN A 18 19.20 -18.19 17.19
CA ASN A 18 19.29 -19.41 17.97
C ASN A 18 18.80 -20.61 17.14
N TYR A 19 19.62 -21.00 16.17
CA TYR A 19 19.66 -22.37 15.67
C TYR A 19 21.13 -22.75 15.42
N SER A 20 21.83 -23.07 16.51
CA SER A 20 23.09 -23.80 16.46
C SER A 20 22.74 -25.29 16.52
N LEU A 21 22.69 -25.94 15.36
CA LEU A 21 22.67 -27.39 15.30
C LEU A 21 24.06 -27.88 15.69
N HIS A 22 24.11 -28.65 16.78
CA HIS A 22 25.29 -29.38 17.21
C HIS A 22 25.78 -30.32 16.10
N ASP A 23 26.83 -29.93 15.40
CA ASP A 23 27.71 -30.88 14.71
C ASP A 23 28.47 -31.66 15.78
N SER A 24 28.16 -32.94 15.91
CA SER A 24 28.91 -33.88 16.74
C SER A 24 29.08 -35.17 15.98
N ILE A 25 30.14 -35.25 15.16
CA ILE A 25 30.79 -36.52 14.87
C ILE A 25 32.29 -36.30 14.91
N THR A 26 32.90 -37.00 15.85
CA THR A 26 34.29 -36.99 16.29
C THR A 26 35.25 -37.42 15.17
N SER A 27 36.21 -36.56 14.85
CA SER A 27 37.45 -36.93 14.15
C SER A 27 38.42 -37.53 15.17
N PHE A 28 38.55 -38.85 15.19
CA PHE A 28 39.55 -39.56 15.99
C PHE A 28 40.82 -39.70 15.14
N ASP A 29 41.72 -38.72 15.25
CA ASP A 29 43.08 -38.82 14.71
C ASP A 29 43.98 -39.44 15.79
N SER A 30 44.38 -40.68 15.57
CA SER A 30 45.34 -41.40 16.41
C SER A 30 46.69 -41.45 15.73
N SER A 31 47.46 -40.37 15.86
CA SER A 31 48.90 -40.40 15.64
C SER A 31 49.60 -40.96 16.89
N VAL A 32 50.14 -42.16 16.71
CA VAL A 32 50.97 -42.97 17.58
C VAL A 32 52.17 -42.21 18.17
N SER A 33 52.31 -42.18 19.50
CA SER A 33 53.62 -42.11 20.14
C SER A 33 53.57 -42.64 21.58
N SER A 34 54.20 -43.80 21.83
CA SER A 34 54.97 -44.11 23.05
C SER A 34 55.44 -45.57 23.04
N SER A 35 56.75 -45.76 23.19
CA SER A 35 57.43 -47.03 23.51
C SER A 35 57.37 -47.30 25.04
N PRO A 36 58.04 -48.36 25.56
CA PRO A 36 57.61 -49.75 25.76
C PRO A 36 57.33 -50.12 27.24
N PRO A 37 56.99 -51.39 27.56
CA PRO A 37 57.96 -52.16 28.37
C PRO A 37 58.09 -53.66 28.01
N THR A 38 59.32 -54.14 28.19
CA THR A 38 59.82 -55.53 28.31
C THR A 38 59.15 -56.22 29.54
N THR A 39 58.81 -57.52 29.61
CA THR A 39 59.65 -58.73 29.45
C THR A 39 58.79 -60.00 29.38
N ALA A 40 59.20 -60.90 28.49
CA ALA A 40 59.23 -62.38 28.56
C ALA A 40 58.00 -63.15 29.08
N THR A 41 57.50 -64.10 28.28
CA THR A 41 57.72 -65.54 28.52
C THR A 41 57.44 -66.34 27.25
N THR A 42 58.43 -67.11 26.85
CA THR A 42 58.46 -68.13 25.81
C THR A 42 57.34 -69.15 26.00
N THR A 43 56.49 -69.35 25.00
CA THR A 43 55.79 -70.63 24.77
C THR A 43 55.62 -70.85 23.27
N THR A 44 56.52 -71.64 22.72
CA THR A 44 56.28 -72.44 21.51
C THR A 44 55.03 -73.28 21.72
N ALA A 45 53.91 -72.85 21.14
CA ALA A 45 52.72 -73.65 20.96
C ALA A 45 52.30 -73.55 19.50
N THR A 46 52.76 -74.53 18.73
CA THR A 46 51.97 -75.24 17.72
C THR A 46 51.15 -74.36 16.77
N ARG A 47 51.63 -74.19 15.54
CA ARG A 47 50.78 -73.86 14.39
C ARG A 47 49.67 -74.92 14.28
N ILE A 48 48.52 -74.65 14.88
CA ILE A 48 47.28 -75.31 14.55
C ILE A 48 46.71 -74.52 13.38
N ILE A 49 46.70 -75.15 12.21
CA ILE A 49 46.12 -74.58 10.99
C ILE A 49 44.60 -74.58 11.18
N HIS A 50 44.06 -73.49 11.73
CA HIS A 50 42.62 -73.16 11.75
C HIS A 50 42.28 -72.19 10.60
N ASN A 51 43.05 -72.24 9.51
CA ASN A 51 42.99 -71.24 8.45
C ASN A 51 41.67 -71.29 7.65
N GLY A 52 41.04 -72.47 7.53
CA GLY A 52 39.79 -72.61 6.77
C GLY A 52 38.58 -71.91 7.42
N ASP A 53 38.42 -72.05 8.74
CA ASP A 53 37.29 -71.44 9.47
C ASP A 53 37.48 -69.92 9.65
N GLN A 54 38.73 -69.47 9.81
CA GLN A 54 39.04 -68.04 9.84
C GLN A 54 38.87 -67.39 8.47
N GLU A 55 39.26 -68.06 7.38
CA GLU A 55 39.11 -67.55 6.03
C GLU A 55 37.63 -67.49 5.59
N THR A 56 36.83 -68.49 5.94
CA THR A 56 35.38 -68.46 5.69
C THR A 56 34.68 -67.38 6.51
N ARG A 57 35.06 -67.17 7.78
CA ARG A 57 34.58 -66.06 8.61
C ARG A 57 35.00 -64.69 8.05
N MET A 58 36.23 -64.55 7.57
CA MET A 58 36.68 -63.31 6.91
C MET A 58 35.92 -63.04 5.61
N LYS A 59 35.66 -64.06 4.79
CA LYS A 59 34.81 -63.92 3.59
C LYS A 59 33.39 -63.50 3.95
N GLN A 60 32.81 -64.07 5.01
CA GLN A 60 31.49 -63.68 5.49
C GLN A 60 31.45 -62.23 6.01
N LEU A 61 32.47 -61.80 6.76
CA LEU A 61 32.60 -60.42 7.22
C LEU A 61 32.78 -59.45 6.06
N ASN A 62 33.62 -59.79 5.07
CA ASN A 62 33.80 -58.96 3.87
C ASN A 62 32.49 -58.82 3.08
N ASN A 63 31.72 -59.90 2.93
CA ASN A 63 30.40 -59.85 2.29
C ASN A 63 29.41 -58.98 3.08
N GLN A 64 29.43 -59.03 4.42
CA GLN A 64 28.60 -58.15 5.26
C GLN A 64 29.02 -56.68 5.12
N VAL A 65 30.32 -56.40 5.09
CA VAL A 65 30.85 -55.04 4.88
C VAL A 65 30.46 -54.51 3.50
N GLU A 66 30.53 -55.34 2.46
CA GLU A 66 30.12 -54.98 1.10
C GLU A 66 28.60 -54.71 1.03
N GLN A 67 27.78 -55.57 1.65
CA GLN A 67 26.33 -55.37 1.75
C GLN A 67 25.97 -54.08 2.50
N LEU A 68 26.62 -53.81 3.63
CA LEU A 68 26.43 -52.58 4.39
C LEU A 68 26.90 -51.35 3.60
N SER A 69 27.99 -51.45 2.86
CA SER A 69 28.51 -50.38 2.00
C SER A 69 27.54 -50.06 0.86
N LEU A 70 26.98 -51.08 0.20
CA LEU A 70 25.95 -50.91 -0.82
C LEU A 70 24.66 -50.32 -0.24
N SER A 71 24.24 -50.76 0.95
CA SER A 71 23.08 -50.23 1.66
C SER A 71 23.27 -48.75 2.02
N ASN A 72 24.43 -48.38 2.58
CA ASN A 72 24.78 -47.00 2.88
C ASN A 72 24.84 -46.13 1.62
N ALA A 73 25.39 -46.64 0.52
CA ALA A 73 25.39 -45.92 -0.75
C ALA A 73 23.96 -45.69 -1.28
N ARG A 74 23.06 -46.65 -1.12
CA ARG A 74 21.64 -46.50 -1.47
C ARG A 74 20.94 -45.49 -0.57
N LEU A 75 21.17 -45.54 0.73
CA LEU A 75 20.60 -44.60 1.69
C LEU A 75 21.11 -43.18 1.46
N ALA A 76 22.40 -43.00 1.16
CA ALA A 76 22.97 -41.70 0.83
C ALA A 76 22.31 -41.09 -0.43
N ARG A 77 22.04 -41.91 -1.46
CA ARG A 77 21.30 -41.48 -2.65
C ARG A 77 19.85 -41.10 -2.32
N ALA A 78 19.16 -41.92 -1.54
CA ALA A 78 17.79 -41.63 -1.11
C ALA A 78 17.71 -40.34 -0.28
N ASN A 79 18.62 -40.13 0.67
CA ASN A 79 18.71 -38.90 1.45
C ASN A 79 18.99 -37.68 0.58
N ARG A 80 19.88 -37.79 -0.42
CA ARG A 80 20.12 -36.71 -1.38
C ARG A 80 18.86 -36.38 -2.18
N SER A 81 18.13 -37.40 -2.63
CA SER A 81 16.87 -37.22 -3.36
C SER A 81 15.80 -36.55 -2.50
N LEU A 82 15.63 -37.01 -1.25
CA LEU A 82 14.67 -36.42 -0.31
C LEU A 82 15.03 -34.98 0.04
N LYS A 83 16.32 -34.67 0.20
CA LYS A 83 16.76 -33.30 0.44
C LYS A 83 16.39 -32.37 -0.70
N VAL A 84 16.67 -32.77 -1.95
CA VAL A 84 16.31 -31.98 -3.14
C VAL A 84 14.79 -31.80 -3.23
N GLU A 85 14.02 -32.85 -2.92
CA GLU A 85 12.55 -32.78 -2.96
C GLU A 85 11.98 -31.86 -1.87
N CYS A 86 12.54 -31.91 -0.65
CA CYS A 86 12.18 -30.98 0.41
C CYS A 86 12.54 -29.53 0.04
N GLU A 87 13.72 -29.29 -0.52
CA GLU A 87 14.14 -27.96 -1.00
C GLU A 87 13.19 -27.45 -2.09
N ARG A 88 12.79 -28.30 -3.06
CA ARG A 88 11.81 -27.98 -4.10
C ARG A 88 10.46 -27.58 -3.51
N ILE A 89 9.93 -28.35 -2.56
CA ILE A 89 8.63 -28.06 -1.92
C ILE A 89 8.70 -26.73 -1.13
N ILE A 90 9.80 -26.49 -0.41
CA ILE A 90 10.01 -25.23 0.31
C ILE A 90 10.07 -24.07 -0.67
N ASP A 91 10.77 -24.22 -1.79
CA ASP A 91 10.83 -23.17 -2.81
C ASP A 91 9.45 -22.90 -3.41
N GLU A 92 8.70 -23.93 -3.80
CA GLU A 92 7.33 -23.79 -4.32
C GLU A 92 6.43 -23.03 -3.34
N GLN A 93 6.40 -23.45 -2.07
CA GLN A 93 5.60 -22.79 -1.04
C GLN A 93 6.07 -21.37 -0.72
N THR A 94 7.37 -21.09 -0.85
CA THR A 94 7.91 -19.76 -0.55
C THR A 94 7.91 -18.82 -1.76
N THR A 95 7.73 -19.31 -3.00
CA THR A 95 7.73 -18.47 -4.20
C THR A 95 6.59 -17.46 -4.18
N GLU A 96 5.37 -17.90 -3.88
CA GLU A 96 4.18 -17.02 -3.79
C GLU A 96 4.37 -15.96 -2.70
N LEU A 97 4.86 -16.36 -1.53
CA LEU A 97 5.16 -15.45 -0.42
C LEU A 97 6.26 -14.44 -0.78
N LYS A 98 7.33 -14.87 -1.45
CA LYS A 98 8.41 -13.99 -1.95
C LYS A 98 7.85 -12.97 -2.96
N GLN A 99 6.95 -13.40 -3.85
CA GLN A 99 6.31 -12.52 -4.82
C GLN A 99 5.37 -11.51 -4.16
N ALA A 100 4.53 -11.97 -3.22
CA ALA A 100 3.64 -11.10 -2.45
C ALA A 100 4.42 -10.07 -1.62
N LEU A 101 5.53 -10.49 -0.99
CA LEU A 101 6.42 -9.60 -0.25
C LEU A 101 7.03 -8.54 -1.18
N LYS A 102 7.52 -8.93 -2.36
CA LYS A 102 8.07 -8.00 -3.34
C LYS A 102 7.03 -6.96 -3.77
N LEU A 103 5.81 -7.40 -4.10
CA LEU A 103 4.71 -6.50 -4.46
C LEU A 103 4.36 -5.54 -3.32
N SER A 104 4.28 -6.05 -2.09
CA SER A 104 4.00 -5.22 -0.91
C SER A 104 5.08 -4.18 -0.66
N ILE A 105 6.36 -4.53 -0.85
CA ILE A 105 7.48 -3.58 -0.74
C ILE A 105 7.38 -2.49 -1.80
N GLU A 106 7.11 -2.86 -3.06
CA GLU A 106 6.95 -1.90 -4.15
C GLU A 106 5.78 -0.93 -3.88
N GLN A 107 4.63 -1.45 -3.42
CA GLN A 107 3.49 -0.63 -3.04
C GLN A 107 3.81 0.30 -1.87
N ASN A 108 4.51 -0.20 -0.84
CA ASN A 108 4.92 0.61 0.30
C ASN A 108 5.85 1.75 -0.13
N ILE A 109 6.82 1.49 -0.99
CA ILE A 109 7.71 2.52 -1.54
C ILE A 109 6.91 3.57 -2.33
N ARG A 110 5.94 3.14 -3.16
CA ARG A 110 5.08 4.07 -3.89
C ARG A 110 4.27 4.96 -2.94
N LEU A 111 3.69 4.38 -1.89
CA LEU A 111 2.92 5.11 -0.88
C LEU A 111 3.79 6.08 -0.09
N GLN A 112 4.99 5.68 0.33
CA GLN A 112 5.94 6.57 1.00
C GLN A 112 6.31 7.77 0.12
N ARG A 113 6.56 7.54 -1.17
CA ARG A 113 6.84 8.62 -2.13
C ARG A 113 5.63 9.55 -2.31
N ALA A 114 4.43 9.00 -2.46
CA ALA A 114 3.20 9.78 -2.60
C ALA A 114 2.91 10.62 -1.34
N ASN A 115 3.07 10.04 -0.15
CA ASN A 115 2.91 10.76 1.11
C ASN A 115 3.89 11.92 1.25
N ARG A 116 5.15 11.73 0.82
CA ARG A 116 6.14 12.80 0.84
C ARG A 116 5.72 13.96 -0.08
N LEU A 117 5.27 13.68 -1.30
CA LEU A 117 4.78 14.71 -2.22
C LEU A 117 3.57 15.44 -1.65
N LEU A 118 2.61 14.71 -1.07
CA LEU A 118 1.43 15.31 -0.46
C LEU A 118 1.77 16.19 0.75
N GLN A 119 2.78 15.79 1.53
CA GLN A 119 3.28 16.58 2.64
C GLN A 119 3.95 17.88 2.16
N ASP A 120 4.76 17.80 1.10
CA ASP A 120 5.39 18.98 0.49
C ASP A 120 4.33 19.95 -0.07
N ASP A 121 3.30 19.44 -0.76
CA ASP A 121 2.16 20.23 -1.25
C ASP A 121 1.38 20.88 -0.12
N TYR A 122 1.12 20.13 0.96
CA TYR A 122 0.45 20.64 2.15
C TYR A 122 1.22 21.79 2.80
N ILE A 123 2.55 21.66 2.94
CA ILE A 123 3.42 22.71 3.46
C ILE A 123 3.35 23.95 2.55
N SER A 124 3.52 23.76 1.24
CA SER A 124 3.48 24.85 0.26
C SER A 124 2.15 25.62 0.31
N LYS A 125 1.02 24.91 0.36
CA LYS A 125 -0.31 25.53 0.44
C LYS A 125 -0.54 26.23 1.78
N THR A 126 -0.02 25.68 2.86
CA THR A 126 -0.08 26.31 4.18
C THR A 126 0.72 27.62 4.21
N GLU A 127 1.90 27.64 3.60
CA GLU A 127 2.73 28.84 3.46
C GLU A 127 2.05 29.89 2.57
N GLU A 128 1.50 29.49 1.43
CA GLU A 128 0.75 30.37 0.53
C GLU A 128 -0.43 31.03 1.27
N LEU A 129 -1.21 30.25 2.01
CA LEU A 129 -2.34 30.74 2.80
C LEU A 129 -1.88 31.71 3.89
N ASN A 130 -0.76 31.41 4.57
CA ASN A 130 -0.19 32.33 5.55
C ASN A 130 0.30 33.62 4.91
N ASN A 131 0.93 33.56 3.73
CA ASN A 131 1.36 34.73 2.97
C ASN A 131 0.17 35.60 2.57
N ILE A 132 -0.92 34.99 2.07
CA ILE A 132 -2.17 35.71 1.74
C ILE A 132 -2.73 36.40 2.99
N LYS A 133 -2.79 35.70 4.13
CA LYS A 133 -3.24 36.30 5.40
C LYS A 133 -2.37 37.48 5.81
N MET A 134 -1.05 37.35 5.72
CA MET A 134 -0.12 38.44 6.05
C MET A 134 -0.26 39.62 5.09
N ASP A 135 -0.44 39.36 3.80
CA ASP A 135 -0.67 40.40 2.79
C ASP A 135 -2.01 41.09 2.99
N GLN A 136 -3.05 40.36 3.39
CA GLN A 136 -4.33 40.94 3.78
C GLN A 136 -4.15 41.88 4.97
N ILE A 137 -3.48 41.43 6.03
CA ILE A 137 -3.17 42.27 7.21
C ILE A 137 -2.37 43.52 6.78
N ARG A 138 -1.40 43.40 5.87
CA ARG A 138 -0.61 44.53 5.38
C ARG A 138 -1.44 45.51 4.54
N LYS A 139 -2.41 45.02 3.77
CA LYS A 139 -3.32 45.82 2.93
C LYS A 139 -4.45 46.46 3.73
N MET A 140 -4.75 45.96 4.93
CA MET A 140 -5.73 46.58 5.82
C MET A 140 -5.25 47.96 6.29
N LYS A 141 -5.70 49.02 5.60
CA LYS A 141 -5.49 50.42 6.02
C LYS A 141 -6.24 50.78 7.30
N ASN A 142 -7.35 50.08 7.56
CA ASN A 142 -8.18 50.28 8.74
C ASN A 142 -8.24 48.93 9.46
N VAL A 143 -7.63 48.86 10.64
CA VAL A 143 -7.80 47.71 11.52
C VAL A 143 -9.29 47.65 11.90
N GLY A 144 -9.85 46.45 11.99
CA GLY A 144 -11.30 46.25 12.16
C GLY A 144 -11.91 47.07 13.32
N PRO A 145 -13.23 47.29 13.30
CA PRO A 145 -13.94 48.09 14.30
C PRO A 145 -13.67 47.64 15.75
N GLU A 146 -13.36 46.35 15.94
CA GLU A 146 -13.00 45.75 17.23
C GLU A 146 -11.64 46.22 17.73
N TYR A 147 -10.64 46.34 16.84
CA TYR A 147 -9.32 46.84 17.19
C TYR A 147 -9.37 48.35 17.45
N GLU A 148 -10.11 49.10 16.63
CA GLU A 148 -10.33 50.53 16.86
C GLU A 148 -10.99 50.77 18.23
N TYR A 149 -12.03 50.00 18.55
CA TYR A 149 -12.67 50.03 19.86
C TYR A 149 -11.69 49.72 20.99
N LEU A 150 -10.86 48.67 20.84
CA LEU A 150 -9.90 48.27 21.87
C LEU A 150 -8.85 49.37 22.13
N VAL A 151 -8.31 49.98 21.07
CA VAL A 151 -7.36 51.10 21.19
C VAL A 151 -8.01 52.29 21.89
N GLN A 152 -9.26 52.62 21.54
CA GLN A 152 -10.01 53.69 22.19
C GLN A 152 -10.20 53.39 23.70
N VAL A 153 -10.62 52.18 24.08
CA VAL A 153 -10.80 51.78 25.49
C VAL A 153 -9.48 51.81 26.26
N ILE A 154 -8.37 51.35 25.67
CA ILE A 154 -7.05 51.39 26.30
C ILE A 154 -6.61 52.84 26.56
N ASN A 155 -6.78 53.73 25.59
CA ASN A 155 -6.46 55.15 25.73
C ASN A 155 -7.31 55.84 26.82
N LEU A 156 -8.57 55.42 26.98
CA LEU A 156 -9.43 55.87 28.08
C LEU A 156 -8.87 55.42 29.43
N MET A 157 -8.51 54.14 29.56
CA MET A 157 -7.95 53.60 30.80
C MET A 157 -6.65 54.31 31.18
N TYR A 158 -5.76 54.58 30.22
CA TYR A 158 -4.53 55.35 30.46
C TYR A 158 -4.82 56.78 30.94
N ARG A 159 -5.84 57.46 30.39
CA ARG A 159 -6.26 58.79 30.85
C ARG A 159 -6.85 58.77 32.26
N GLN A 160 -7.66 57.75 32.59
CA GLN A 160 -8.20 57.56 33.93
C GLN A 160 -7.09 57.33 34.95
N LEU A 161 -6.09 56.50 34.62
CA LEU A 161 -4.91 56.29 35.44
C LEU A 161 -4.07 57.57 35.62
N ALA A 162 -4.01 58.44 34.61
CA ALA A 162 -3.33 59.73 34.66
C ALA A 162 -4.14 60.84 35.38
N GLY A 163 -5.30 60.52 35.99
CA GLY A 163 -6.13 61.46 36.74
C GLY A 163 -6.94 62.44 35.87
N LYS A 164 -6.99 62.24 34.55
CA LYS A 164 -7.73 63.07 33.58
C LYS A 164 -9.02 62.36 33.15
N SER A 165 -9.94 62.18 34.09
CA SER A 165 -11.18 61.43 33.85
C SER A 165 -12.24 62.21 33.08
N ASN A 166 -12.15 63.53 33.03
CA ASN A 166 -13.18 64.41 32.49
C ASN A 166 -12.66 65.07 31.21
N CYS A 167 -13.48 65.11 30.16
CA CYS A 167 -13.15 65.89 28.96
C CYS A 167 -13.62 67.34 29.18
N GLU A 168 -12.72 68.31 28.99
CA GLU A 168 -12.97 69.72 29.30
C GLU A 168 -13.69 70.47 28.16
N THR A 169 -13.10 70.46 26.95
CA THR A 169 -13.58 71.28 25.80
C THR A 169 -13.85 70.47 24.54
N THR A 170 -13.21 69.31 24.40
CA THR A 170 -13.29 68.42 23.23
C THR A 170 -13.45 66.98 23.69
N CYS A 171 -14.29 66.21 23.00
CA CYS A 171 -14.50 64.80 23.34
C CYS A 171 -13.24 63.98 23.08
N CYS A 172 -12.83 63.22 24.09
CA CYS A 172 -11.61 62.43 24.13
C CYS A 172 -11.48 61.32 23.06
N PHE A 173 -12.54 61.03 22.29
CA PHE A 173 -12.61 59.99 21.26
C PHE A 173 -12.85 60.52 19.85
N THR A 174 -13.59 61.62 19.73
CA THR A 174 -14.08 62.12 18.45
C THR A 174 -13.33 63.38 18.00
N ASP A 175 -12.54 63.99 18.89
CA ASP A 175 -11.91 65.31 18.72
C ASP A 175 -12.91 66.42 18.33
N LYS A 176 -14.22 66.15 18.50
CA LYS A 176 -15.30 67.10 18.25
C LYS A 176 -15.49 67.99 19.49
N PRO A 177 -15.84 69.28 19.30
CA PRO A 177 -16.19 70.16 20.41
C PRO A 177 -17.39 69.59 21.18
N LEU A 178 -17.39 69.79 22.49
CA LEU A 178 -18.48 69.35 23.37
C LEU A 178 -19.70 70.26 23.17
N ASP A 179 -20.52 69.98 22.16
CA ASP A 179 -21.80 70.67 21.98
C ASP A 179 -22.85 70.21 23.00
N ALA A 180 -23.73 71.14 23.38
CA ALA A 180 -24.80 70.98 24.39
C ALA A 180 -25.83 69.86 24.08
N SER A 181 -25.70 69.17 22.95
CA SER A 181 -26.54 68.05 22.51
C SER A 181 -26.06 66.67 23.00
N SER A 182 -24.80 66.56 23.45
CA SER A 182 -24.21 65.30 23.97
C SER A 182 -24.25 65.17 25.50
N SER A 183 -24.83 66.14 26.20
CA SER A 183 -24.95 66.16 27.67
C SER A 183 -26.34 65.69 28.09
N LEU A 184 -26.42 64.45 28.59
CA LEU A 184 -27.61 64.02 29.34
C LEU A 184 -27.57 64.64 30.74
N ILE A 185 -28.54 65.52 30.99
CA ILE A 185 -28.87 66.06 32.30
C ILE A 185 -29.23 64.87 33.22
N LEU A 186 -28.35 64.52 34.16
CA LEU A 186 -28.77 63.68 35.28
C LEU A 186 -29.70 64.50 36.19
N SER A 187 -30.82 63.87 36.57
CA SER A 187 -31.93 64.39 37.37
C SER A 187 -31.54 65.20 38.63
N PRO A 188 -32.46 66.06 39.13
CA PRO A 188 -32.14 67.20 39.96
C PRO A 188 -32.11 66.82 41.44
N GLN A 189 -31.00 66.29 41.95
CA GLN A 189 -30.67 66.38 43.37
C GLN A 189 -29.16 66.39 43.58
N GLN A 190 -28.55 67.56 43.39
CA GLN A 190 -27.50 68.07 44.27
C GLN A 190 -27.18 69.51 43.85
N LYS A 191 -27.56 70.44 44.72
CA LYS A 191 -27.00 71.79 44.74
C LYS A 191 -25.55 71.65 45.18
N ASP A 192 -24.63 71.81 44.23
CA ASP A 192 -23.40 72.60 44.32
C ASP A 192 -22.45 72.11 43.22
N ASN A 193 -22.07 73.04 42.34
CA ASN A 193 -21.23 72.89 41.13
C ASN A 193 -21.90 72.18 39.93
N ASN A 194 -22.40 73.00 39.00
CA ASN A 194 -22.81 72.62 37.63
C ASN A 194 -21.60 72.15 36.81
N GLU A 195 -21.00 71.02 37.15
CA GLU A 195 -20.08 70.32 36.24
C GLU A 195 -20.90 69.50 35.27
N MET A 196 -21.06 70.02 34.05
CA MET A 196 -21.65 69.29 32.93
C MET A 196 -20.74 68.09 32.59
N LYS A 197 -21.02 66.92 33.17
CA LYS A 197 -20.21 65.71 32.95
C LYS A 197 -20.51 65.11 31.59
N HIS A 198 -19.62 65.31 30.62
CA HIS A 198 -19.65 64.62 29.33
C HIS A 198 -19.37 63.12 29.51
N ILE A 199 -20.23 62.26 28.96
CA ILE A 199 -20.01 60.82 28.90
C ILE A 199 -19.28 60.50 27.59
N CYS A 200 -17.98 60.21 27.70
CA CYS A 200 -17.14 59.84 26.58
C CYS A 200 -17.49 58.41 26.14
N ARG A 201 -18.22 58.26 25.04
CA ARG A 201 -18.42 56.95 24.42
C ARG A 201 -17.45 56.77 23.26
N PRO A 202 -16.72 55.63 23.18
CA PRO A 202 -15.95 55.25 22.00
C PRO A 202 -16.85 55.29 20.76
N GLU A 203 -16.49 56.11 19.76
CA GLU A 203 -17.16 56.16 18.45
C GLU A 203 -16.24 55.42 17.48
N VAL A 204 -16.66 54.25 17.00
CA VAL A 204 -15.92 53.49 16.02
C VAL A 204 -16.10 54.16 14.67
N LYS A 205 -15.03 54.66 14.05
CA LYS A 205 -15.03 55.33 12.74
C LYS A 205 -15.11 54.30 11.61
N SER A 206 -16.04 53.35 11.70
CA SER A 206 -16.40 52.48 10.57
C SER A 206 -17.07 53.26 9.42
N HIS A 207 -17.45 54.53 9.65
CA HIS A 207 -18.07 55.41 8.67
C HIS A 207 -17.12 56.11 7.67
N ASN A 208 -15.80 55.91 7.76
CA ASN A 208 -14.86 56.40 6.73
C ASN A 208 -14.60 55.38 5.61
N ILE A 209 -15.58 54.53 5.30
CA ILE A 209 -15.59 53.82 4.02
C ILE A 209 -16.29 54.77 3.04
N PRO A 210 -15.60 55.30 2.00
CA PRO A 210 -16.26 56.11 0.98
C PRO A 210 -17.33 55.25 0.31
N THR A 211 -18.58 55.50 0.68
CA THR A 211 -19.78 54.74 0.30
C THR A 211 -20.01 54.70 -1.21
N GLY A 212 -19.35 55.55 -2.00
CA GLY A 212 -19.43 55.50 -3.46
C GLY A 212 -18.40 54.58 -4.13
N SER A 213 -17.14 54.59 -3.69
CA SER A 213 -16.05 53.86 -4.38
C SER A 213 -15.97 52.40 -3.94
N MET A 214 -16.09 52.12 -2.63
CA MET A 214 -16.05 50.74 -2.15
C MET A 214 -17.33 49.98 -2.47
N ALA A 215 -18.50 50.64 -2.44
CA ALA A 215 -19.75 49.99 -2.83
C ALA A 215 -19.75 49.59 -4.31
N SER A 216 -19.22 50.45 -5.19
CA SER A 216 -19.06 50.11 -6.62
C SER A 216 -18.07 48.98 -6.85
N ILE A 217 -16.96 48.94 -6.10
CA ILE A 217 -15.99 47.82 -6.17
C ILE A 217 -16.63 46.51 -5.67
N LEU A 218 -17.36 46.55 -4.56
CA LEU A 218 -18.05 45.37 -4.02
C LEU A 218 -19.20 44.91 -4.91
N GLU A 219 -19.87 45.82 -5.60
CA GLU A 219 -20.91 45.50 -6.59
C GLU A 219 -20.30 44.87 -7.83
N GLN A 220 -19.17 45.38 -8.31
CA GLN A 220 -18.40 44.79 -9.40
C GLN A 220 -17.88 43.40 -9.03
N GLU A 221 -17.31 43.24 -7.83
CA GLU A 221 -16.83 41.94 -7.33
C GLU A 221 -17.98 40.95 -7.14
N ASN A 222 -19.15 41.40 -6.65
CA ASN A 222 -20.34 40.55 -6.58
C ASN A 222 -20.82 40.10 -7.96
N ASN A 223 -20.78 40.98 -8.95
CA ASN A 223 -21.18 40.62 -10.32
C ASN A 223 -20.16 39.65 -10.93
N GLN A 224 -18.87 39.88 -10.72
CA GLN A 224 -17.83 38.95 -11.15
C GLN A 224 -17.98 37.57 -10.49
N LEU A 225 -18.23 37.52 -9.18
CA LEU A 225 -18.46 36.27 -8.46
C LEU A 225 -19.73 35.55 -8.92
N LYS A 226 -20.77 36.29 -9.31
CA LYS A 226 -21.97 35.69 -9.92
C LYS A 226 -21.67 35.11 -11.29
N ASP A 227 -20.95 35.83 -12.15
CA ASP A 227 -20.56 35.35 -13.47
C ASP A 227 -19.68 34.10 -13.37
N GLU A 228 -18.72 34.10 -12.42
CA GLU A 228 -17.90 32.93 -12.12
C GLU A 228 -18.74 31.76 -11.58
N MET A 229 -19.71 32.02 -10.73
CA MET A 229 -20.62 30.99 -10.21
C MET A 229 -21.49 30.40 -11.33
N ASP A 230 -22.02 31.22 -12.23
CA ASP A 230 -22.81 30.77 -13.37
C ASP A 230 -21.97 29.93 -14.35
N ALA A 231 -20.72 30.33 -14.59
CA ALA A 231 -19.76 29.55 -15.37
C ALA A 231 -19.47 28.20 -14.72
N LEU A 232 -19.24 28.17 -13.40
CA LEU A 232 -19.02 26.93 -12.65
C LEU A 232 -20.26 26.01 -12.65
N ILE A 233 -21.47 26.57 -12.60
CA ILE A 233 -22.71 25.81 -12.73
C ILE A 233 -22.81 25.19 -14.12
N GLN A 234 -22.48 25.95 -15.17
CA GLN A 234 -22.47 25.44 -16.54
C GLN A 234 -21.45 24.31 -16.73
N ASP A 235 -20.25 24.47 -16.20
CA ASP A 235 -19.21 23.44 -16.25
C ASP A 235 -19.61 22.18 -15.47
N ARG A 236 -20.23 22.35 -14.31
CA ARG A 236 -20.79 21.24 -13.53
C ARG A 236 -21.83 20.46 -14.33
N ASP A 237 -22.74 21.18 -15.01
CA ASP A 237 -23.80 20.55 -15.79
C ASP A 237 -23.25 19.83 -17.02
N ALA A 238 -22.26 20.42 -17.70
CA ALA A 238 -21.53 19.76 -18.79
C ALA A 238 -20.80 18.49 -18.32
N LEU A 239 -20.16 18.53 -17.14
CA LEU A 239 -19.51 17.36 -16.55
C LEU A 239 -20.51 16.28 -16.15
N HIS A 240 -21.68 16.65 -15.62
CA HIS A 240 -22.75 15.70 -15.32
C HIS A 240 -23.28 15.01 -16.58
N GLN A 241 -23.45 15.75 -17.68
CA GLN A 241 -23.84 15.17 -18.94
C GLN A 241 -22.78 14.18 -19.45
N LEU A 242 -21.51 14.58 -19.46
CA LEU A 242 -20.40 13.70 -19.89
C LEU A 242 -20.32 12.42 -19.04
N LEU A 243 -20.53 12.54 -17.73
CA LEU A 243 -20.53 11.40 -16.83
C LEU A 243 -21.68 10.43 -17.14
N THR A 244 -22.85 10.97 -17.50
CA THR A 244 -24.01 10.18 -17.94
C THR A 244 -23.70 9.43 -19.23
N ASP A 245 -23.17 10.12 -20.25
CA ASP A 245 -22.79 9.51 -21.52
C ASP A 245 -21.73 8.40 -21.31
N LYS A 246 -20.74 8.63 -20.44
CA LYS A 246 -19.72 7.63 -20.12
C LYS A 246 -20.25 6.43 -19.35
N GLN A 247 -21.29 6.63 -18.53
CA GLN A 247 -21.97 5.54 -17.84
C GLN A 247 -22.74 4.67 -18.84
N GLU A 248 -23.41 5.28 -19.82
CA GLU A 248 -24.10 4.56 -20.90
C GLU A 248 -23.13 3.75 -21.78
N ASP A 249 -21.99 4.34 -22.15
CA ASP A 249 -20.89 3.65 -22.84
C ASP A 249 -20.43 2.42 -22.02
N ASN A 250 -20.29 2.58 -20.70
CA ASN A 250 -19.81 1.51 -19.82
C ASN A 250 -20.81 0.35 -19.74
N GLU A 251 -22.11 0.65 -19.60
CA GLU A 251 -23.15 -0.39 -19.59
C GLU A 251 -23.23 -1.12 -20.93
N THR A 252 -23.05 -0.40 -22.04
CA THR A 252 -22.99 -1.00 -23.38
C THR A 252 -21.80 -1.95 -23.51
N LEU A 253 -20.61 -1.53 -23.07
CA LEU A 253 -19.41 -2.37 -23.10
C LEU A 253 -19.52 -3.59 -22.19
N LYS A 254 -20.16 -3.47 -21.01
CA LYS A 254 -20.46 -4.61 -20.13
C LYS A 254 -21.36 -5.62 -20.83
N TYR A 255 -22.41 -5.15 -21.51
CA TYR A 255 -23.29 -6.01 -22.28
C TYR A 255 -22.53 -6.72 -23.40
N GLU A 256 -21.71 -6.01 -24.17
CA GLU A 256 -20.91 -6.60 -25.25
C GLU A 256 -19.91 -7.64 -24.72
N LEU A 257 -19.24 -7.34 -23.59
CA LEU A 257 -18.33 -8.29 -22.95
C LEU A 257 -19.05 -9.55 -22.52
N LYS A 258 -20.23 -9.41 -21.89
CA LYS A 258 -21.06 -10.56 -21.51
C LYS A 258 -21.44 -11.43 -22.71
N VAL A 259 -21.84 -10.80 -23.82
CA VAL A 259 -22.14 -11.53 -25.06
C VAL A 259 -20.91 -12.27 -25.59
N LYS A 260 -19.72 -11.66 -25.53
CA LYS A 260 -18.46 -12.32 -25.91
C LYS A 260 -18.14 -13.50 -24.99
N ASP A 261 -18.30 -13.35 -23.69
CA ASP A 261 -18.09 -14.44 -22.72
C ASP A 261 -19.06 -15.60 -22.98
N ASP A 262 -20.33 -15.31 -23.26
CA ASP A 262 -21.33 -16.32 -23.61
C ASP A 262 -20.95 -17.07 -24.91
N ILE A 263 -20.41 -16.36 -25.91
CA ILE A 263 -19.90 -16.97 -27.14
C ILE A 263 -18.69 -17.86 -26.86
N VAL A 264 -17.72 -17.37 -26.07
CA VAL A 264 -16.52 -18.15 -25.71
C VAL A 264 -16.93 -19.43 -24.97
N LYS A 265 -17.83 -19.33 -23.99
CA LYS A 265 -18.35 -20.49 -23.27
C LYS A 265 -19.05 -21.48 -24.18
N LYS A 266 -19.78 -21.00 -25.20
CA LYS A 266 -20.37 -21.88 -26.21
C LYS A 266 -19.30 -22.59 -27.03
N LEU A 267 -18.26 -21.88 -27.46
CA LEU A 267 -17.15 -22.47 -28.21
C LEU A 267 -16.40 -23.51 -27.37
N GLU A 268 -16.15 -23.25 -26.09
CA GLU A 268 -15.52 -24.21 -25.17
C GLU A 268 -16.34 -25.50 -25.09
N ASN A 269 -17.67 -25.40 -24.91
CA ASN A 269 -18.56 -26.57 -24.91
C ASN A 269 -18.55 -27.32 -26.25
N ASP A 270 -18.53 -26.59 -27.37
CA ASP A 270 -18.49 -27.17 -28.71
C ASP A 270 -17.14 -27.89 -28.96
N PHE A 271 -16.03 -27.35 -28.45
CA PHE A 271 -14.71 -27.99 -28.49
C PHE A 271 -14.66 -29.25 -27.62
N GLU A 272 -15.18 -29.20 -26.40
CA GLU A 272 -15.25 -30.36 -25.51
C GLU A 272 -16.08 -31.49 -26.14
N LYS A 273 -17.22 -31.14 -26.76
CA LYS A 273 -18.04 -32.11 -27.49
C LYS A 273 -17.28 -32.73 -28.66
N MET A 274 -16.57 -31.92 -29.44
CA MET A 274 -15.78 -32.40 -30.56
C MET A 274 -14.61 -33.30 -30.10
N GLU A 275 -13.96 -32.98 -28.99
CA GLU A 275 -12.92 -33.80 -28.38
C GLU A 275 -13.45 -35.18 -27.96
N MET A 276 -14.65 -35.23 -27.36
CA MET A 276 -15.32 -36.50 -27.05
C MET A 276 -15.61 -37.30 -28.32
N GLU A 277 -16.18 -36.68 -29.36
CA GLU A 277 -16.49 -37.34 -30.64
C GLU A 277 -15.22 -37.90 -31.31
N VAL A 278 -14.13 -37.14 -31.33
CA VAL A 278 -12.82 -37.59 -31.85
C VAL A 278 -12.29 -38.76 -31.02
N THR A 279 -12.38 -38.68 -29.70
CA THR A 279 -11.91 -39.75 -28.80
C THR A 279 -12.70 -41.04 -29.03
N ASP A 280 -14.02 -40.96 -29.22
CA ASP A 280 -14.86 -42.12 -29.49
C ASP A 280 -14.59 -42.70 -30.89
N LEU A 281 -14.42 -41.86 -31.91
CA LEU A 281 -13.99 -42.28 -33.24
C LEU A 281 -12.61 -42.98 -33.21
N GLN A 282 -11.66 -42.47 -32.42
CA GLN A 282 -10.35 -43.10 -32.24
C GLN A 282 -10.47 -44.47 -31.56
N LYS A 283 -11.31 -44.60 -30.52
CA LYS A 283 -11.60 -45.90 -29.86
C LYS A 283 -12.23 -46.88 -30.84
N ASP A 284 -13.22 -46.45 -31.61
CA ASP A 284 -13.90 -47.27 -32.62
C ASP A 284 -12.94 -47.70 -33.74
N TRP A 285 -12.06 -46.81 -34.18
CA TRP A 285 -11.03 -47.12 -35.15
C TRP A 285 -10.03 -48.14 -34.59
N CYS A 286 -9.57 -47.98 -33.34
CA CYS A 286 -8.71 -48.95 -32.67
C CYS A 286 -9.40 -50.33 -32.53
N ARG A 287 -10.68 -50.36 -32.14
CA ARG A 287 -11.46 -51.62 -32.09
C ARG A 287 -11.59 -52.28 -33.45
N LYS A 288 -11.93 -51.53 -34.51
CA LYS A 288 -12.02 -52.05 -35.88
C LYS A 288 -10.68 -52.51 -36.44
N SER A 289 -9.59 -51.79 -36.14
CA SER A 289 -8.22 -52.16 -36.50
C SER A 289 -7.77 -53.44 -35.79
N SER A 290 -8.11 -53.58 -34.51
CA SER A 290 -7.85 -54.81 -33.74
C SER A 290 -8.63 -56.02 -34.28
N ASN A 291 -9.92 -55.85 -34.60
CA ASN A 291 -10.72 -56.92 -35.24
C ASN A 291 -10.24 -57.29 -36.65
N ARG A 292 -9.66 -56.34 -37.41
CA ARG A 292 -9.05 -56.62 -38.72
C ARG A 292 -7.74 -57.40 -38.61
N ASN A 293 -7.03 -57.32 -37.49
CA ASN A 293 -5.82 -58.09 -37.25
C ASN A 293 -6.10 -59.51 -36.73
N GLU A 294 -7.28 -59.77 -36.14
CA GLU A 294 -7.73 -61.14 -35.82
C GLU A 294 -8.38 -61.88 -37.01
N ILE A 295 -8.85 -61.17 -38.03
CA ILE A 295 -9.34 -61.75 -39.29
C ILE A 295 -8.32 -61.47 -40.41
N ARG A 296 -7.08 -61.92 -40.20
CA ARG A 296 -6.10 -62.09 -41.28
C ARG A 296 -5.62 -63.54 -41.27
N THR A 297 -6.46 -64.43 -41.79
CA THR A 297 -5.92 -65.47 -42.66
C THR A 297 -5.28 -64.78 -43.86
N PRO A 298 -4.04 -65.09 -44.24
CA PRO A 298 -3.52 -64.64 -45.52
C PRO A 298 -4.29 -65.38 -46.61
N GLU A 299 -4.41 -64.75 -47.77
CA GLU A 299 -5.07 -65.23 -48.99
C GLU A 299 -6.56 -64.83 -49.12
N SER A 300 -6.86 -64.21 -50.27
CA SER A 300 -8.21 -63.87 -50.78
C SER A 300 -8.79 -62.47 -50.50
N SER A 301 -8.02 -61.39 -50.62
CA SER A 301 -8.64 -60.05 -50.83
C SER A 301 -7.78 -59.03 -51.57
N PHE A 302 -7.00 -59.47 -52.56
CA PHE A 302 -6.25 -58.57 -53.44
C PHE A 302 -6.69 -58.63 -54.92
N SER A 303 -7.73 -59.40 -55.24
CA SER A 303 -8.18 -59.60 -56.63
C SER A 303 -9.38 -58.74 -57.05
N ASP A 304 -9.97 -57.94 -56.14
CA ASP A 304 -11.25 -57.27 -56.40
C ASP A 304 -11.17 -55.73 -56.50
N LEU A 305 -9.96 -55.17 -56.62
CA LEU A 305 -9.72 -53.72 -56.75
C LEU A 305 -9.40 -53.24 -58.18
N HIS A 306 -9.53 -54.12 -59.19
CA HIS A 306 -9.30 -53.78 -60.60
C HIS A 306 -10.50 -54.01 -61.53
N ALA A 307 -11.70 -54.28 -61.00
CA ALA A 307 -12.90 -54.31 -61.83
C ALA A 307 -13.36 -52.88 -62.17
N PHE A 308 -13.06 -52.44 -63.39
CA PHE A 308 -13.63 -51.22 -63.97
C PHE A 308 -15.16 -51.35 -64.07
N PRO A 309 -15.94 -50.32 -63.70
CA PRO A 309 -17.38 -50.34 -63.94
C PRO A 309 -17.64 -50.21 -65.45
N SER A 310 -18.32 -51.20 -66.03
CA SER A 310 -18.88 -51.07 -67.37
C SER A 310 -20.13 -50.18 -67.33
N VAL A 311 -20.18 -49.24 -68.26
CA VAL A 311 -21.28 -48.28 -68.41
C VAL A 311 -22.50 -49.00 -69.00
N PRO A 312 -23.71 -48.89 -68.42
CA PRO A 312 -24.91 -49.46 -69.01
C PRO A 312 -25.35 -48.64 -70.23
N THR A 313 -25.66 -49.33 -71.33
CA THR A 313 -26.47 -48.80 -72.46
C THR A 313 -27.96 -48.84 -72.15
#